data_AF-A0A812MGS6-F1
#
_entry.id   AF-A0A812MGS6-F1
#
_cell.length_a   1.000
_cell.length_b   1.000
_cell.length_c   1.000
_cell.angle_alpha   90.00
_cell.angle_beta   90.00
_cell.angle_gamma   90.00
#
_symmetry.space_group_name_H-M   'P 1'
#
loop_
_entity.id
_entity.type
_entity.pdbx_description
1 polymer ?
#
loop_
_entity_poly.entity_id
_entity_poly.type
_entity_poly.pdbx_seq_one_letter_code
_entity_poly.pdbx_strand_id
1 'polypeptide(L)'
;MNAFSGRAGKTAAGLRAADGVVAVSDHLRREVVKLGVDEAKVNVVYDGVDTSIFSPGSKQEARESLGIPPEQAAILFVGNLVPVKGIDRLLSAAADLVQSTERLHVHLVGAGPEKARLQELAIDLGVSEKVTFHGPREHAELPNWFRAANVVCLPSHSEGVPNVLLESAACGAPFVAFDVGGIREIAHLGPSTLAPADKPASSMPGLGVAVFESVTALDAPKVSYAFDLANNHYHLSLLYAGLTGLAAEGRIRLDWRMQGGCELDATATGGMVARMLVVHGDQEHRVALDLFDRSDTFDSPTLQWCDRYYKRSFYEPHVATIADENARKVRPFGMNYACRNKRVDRLLARSVMIQVTQRGFRAPTRVARRLFEQRNVFRTYASLPTLAEFKESPSTPRQESVLFQTRVWEPSEVAPDHAEEINGIRSESVRRLRAYFKSRFVGGLVPTRYAEEQYPDLLTNLSTKRRDFAKLVRSCGVLAYTRGLHHSVAFKLPEYLLSSGAIVTDPIRNELSRPLREGVNYASFGDLDELIGVADRLLNENASKAMRSANCDYATAHLTPCAAVAPLVDHR
;
A
#
# COMPACT_ATOMS: atom_id res chain seq x y z
N MET A 1 44.28 -26.46 -14.07
CA MET A 1 43.84 -26.90 -15.41
C MET A 1 43.05 -25.78 -16.06
N ASN A 2 43.59 -25.15 -17.10
CA ASN A 2 43.04 -23.94 -17.74
C ASN A 2 41.83 -24.28 -18.62
N ALA A 3 40.62 -23.89 -18.18
CA ALA A 3 39.35 -24.21 -18.85
C ALA A 3 38.88 -23.17 -19.88
N PHE A 4 39.70 -22.20 -20.28
CA PHE A 4 39.26 -21.09 -21.13
C PHE A 4 40.13 -20.98 -22.40
N SER A 5 39.58 -21.32 -23.58
CA SER A 5 40.19 -21.10 -24.89
C SER A 5 39.58 -19.87 -25.60
N GLY A 6 40.28 -19.32 -26.59
CA GLY A 6 39.78 -18.18 -27.38
C GLY A 6 39.74 -16.84 -26.63
N ARG A 7 38.71 -16.02 -26.91
CA ARG A 7 38.54 -14.65 -26.36
C ARG A 7 38.49 -14.65 -24.82
N ALA A 8 37.79 -15.61 -24.23
CA ALA A 8 37.65 -15.74 -22.77
C ALA A 8 39.00 -16.00 -22.08
N GLY A 9 39.86 -16.86 -22.67
CA GLY A 9 41.19 -17.13 -22.13
C GLY A 9 42.10 -15.90 -22.14
N LYS A 10 42.04 -15.09 -23.21
CA LYS A 10 42.77 -13.81 -23.31
C LYS A 10 42.27 -12.80 -22.29
N THR A 11 40.95 -12.67 -22.11
CA THR A 11 40.36 -11.79 -21.09
C THR A 11 40.80 -12.20 -19.68
N ALA A 12 40.72 -13.49 -19.34
CA ALA A 12 41.15 -13.97 -18.02
C ALA A 12 42.64 -13.72 -17.75
N ALA A 13 43.51 -13.94 -18.75
CA ALA A 13 44.94 -13.65 -18.62
C ALA A 13 45.21 -12.15 -18.38
N GLY A 14 44.55 -11.27 -19.14
CA GLY A 14 44.68 -9.83 -18.96
C GLY A 14 44.19 -9.36 -17.59
N LEU A 15 43.03 -9.83 -17.15
CA LEU A 15 42.48 -9.47 -15.84
C LEU A 15 43.36 -9.95 -14.67
N ARG A 16 43.96 -11.14 -14.77
CA ARG A 16 44.88 -11.66 -13.73
C ARG A 16 46.19 -10.88 -13.64
N ALA A 17 46.67 -10.38 -14.78
CA ALA A 17 47.91 -9.62 -14.85
C ALA A 17 47.76 -8.17 -14.37
N ALA A 18 46.53 -7.65 -14.26
CA ALA A 18 46.29 -6.28 -13.84
C ALA A 18 46.64 -6.03 -12.36
N ASP A 19 47.09 -4.80 -12.05
CA ASP A 19 47.32 -4.34 -10.68
C ASP A 19 46.01 -4.03 -9.94
N GLY A 20 44.99 -3.59 -10.69
CA GLY A 20 43.64 -3.35 -10.22
C GLY A 20 42.62 -3.57 -11.34
N VAL A 21 41.44 -4.06 -10.99
CA VAL A 21 40.33 -4.32 -11.91
C VAL A 21 39.11 -3.54 -11.44
N VAL A 22 38.47 -2.82 -12.35
CA VAL A 22 37.18 -2.15 -12.10
C VAL A 22 36.07 -2.96 -12.75
N ALA A 23 35.09 -3.38 -11.96
CA ALA A 23 33.88 -4.04 -12.41
C ALA A 23 32.69 -3.07 -12.30
N VAL A 24 31.85 -3.01 -13.33
CA VAL A 24 30.69 -2.11 -13.35
C VAL A 24 29.45 -2.64 -12.64
N SER A 25 29.56 -3.81 -12.01
CA SER A 25 28.55 -4.39 -11.10
C SER A 25 29.20 -5.35 -10.12
N ASP A 26 28.50 -5.62 -9.03
CA ASP A 26 28.84 -6.70 -8.12
C ASP A 26 28.69 -8.08 -8.79
N HIS A 27 27.72 -8.26 -9.68
CA HIS A 27 27.62 -9.44 -10.53
C HIS A 27 28.92 -9.68 -11.33
N LEU A 28 29.40 -8.67 -12.06
CA LEU A 28 30.64 -8.80 -12.84
C LEU A 28 31.88 -8.99 -11.96
N ARG A 29 31.94 -8.35 -10.78
CA ARG A 29 33.00 -8.61 -9.79
C ARG A 29 33.06 -10.11 -9.45
N ARG A 30 31.92 -10.72 -9.16
CA ARG A 30 31.84 -12.16 -8.87
C ARG A 30 32.28 -13.02 -10.05
N GLU A 31 31.92 -12.66 -11.28
CA GLU A 31 32.39 -13.37 -12.49
C GLU A 31 33.91 -13.21 -12.70
N VAL A 32 34.46 -12.02 -12.49
CA VAL A 32 35.91 -11.76 -12.58
C VAL A 32 36.70 -12.58 -11.55
N VAL A 33 36.20 -12.67 -10.31
CA VAL A 33 36.82 -13.50 -9.26
C VAL A 33 36.79 -14.99 -9.65
N LYS A 34 35.70 -15.48 -10.25
CA LYS A 34 35.62 -16.86 -10.78
C LYS A 34 36.65 -17.13 -11.88
N LEU A 35 37.08 -16.10 -12.61
CA LEU A 35 38.17 -16.21 -13.58
C LEU A 35 39.56 -16.26 -12.93
N GLY A 36 39.67 -16.30 -11.59
CA GLY A 36 40.94 -16.46 -10.87
C GLY A 36 41.71 -15.15 -10.68
N VAL A 37 41.02 -14.02 -10.73
CA VAL A 37 41.56 -12.72 -10.33
C VAL A 37 41.46 -12.59 -8.82
N ASP A 38 42.50 -12.09 -8.17
CA ASP A 38 42.49 -11.81 -6.74
C ASP A 38 41.38 -10.81 -6.39
N GLU A 39 40.48 -11.20 -5.50
CA GLU A 39 39.32 -10.42 -5.07
C GLU A 39 39.73 -9.06 -4.49
N ALA A 40 40.90 -8.96 -3.85
CA ALA A 40 41.42 -7.71 -3.30
C ALA A 40 41.76 -6.68 -4.39
N LYS A 41 41.95 -7.12 -5.65
CA LYS A 41 42.22 -6.23 -6.80
C LYS A 41 40.93 -5.73 -7.47
N VAL A 42 39.78 -6.34 -7.19
CA VAL A 42 38.53 -6.06 -7.91
C VAL A 42 37.67 -5.04 -7.15
N ASN A 43 37.56 -3.85 -7.72
CA ASN A 43 36.76 -2.74 -7.20
C ASN A 43 35.47 -2.59 -8.01
N VAL A 44 34.33 -2.39 -7.34
CA VAL A 44 33.05 -2.12 -8.02
C VAL A 44 32.86 -0.62 -8.17
N VAL A 45 32.71 -0.16 -9.41
CA VAL A 45 32.32 1.22 -9.74
C VAL A 45 31.22 1.14 -10.76
N TYR A 46 29.99 1.39 -10.34
CA TYR A 46 28.82 1.37 -11.21
C TYR A 46 28.90 2.48 -12.27
N ASP A 47 28.34 2.20 -13.44
CA ASP A 47 28.15 3.23 -14.47
C ASP A 47 27.20 4.32 -13.96
N GLY A 48 27.51 5.56 -14.34
CA GLY A 48 26.69 6.73 -14.06
C GLY A 48 25.86 7.14 -15.28
N VAL A 49 24.95 8.09 -15.06
CA VAL A 49 24.15 8.71 -16.12
C VAL A 49 24.31 10.23 -16.03
N ASP A 50 24.46 10.89 -17.18
CA ASP A 50 24.54 12.34 -17.23
C ASP A 50 23.15 12.96 -17.02
N THR A 51 22.89 13.38 -15.79
CA THR A 51 21.61 13.98 -15.39
C THR A 51 21.35 15.37 -15.97
N SER A 52 22.34 16.00 -16.61
CA SER A 52 22.12 17.24 -17.37
C SER A 52 21.39 16.98 -18.70
N ILE A 53 21.55 15.77 -19.25
CA ILE A 53 20.87 15.30 -20.46
C ILE A 53 19.62 14.49 -20.09
N PHE A 54 19.78 13.49 -19.22
CA PHE A 54 18.70 12.60 -18.77
C PHE A 54 18.10 13.09 -17.47
N SER A 55 16.95 13.72 -17.57
CA SER A 55 16.21 14.24 -16.42
C SER A 55 14.71 14.04 -16.60
N PRO A 56 13.92 14.05 -15.52
CA PRO A 56 12.46 14.02 -15.64
C PRO A 56 11.93 15.21 -16.46
N GLY A 57 10.81 15.03 -17.13
CA GLY A 57 10.17 16.09 -17.94
C GLY A 57 8.71 15.78 -18.23
N SER A 58 8.03 16.67 -18.95
CA SER A 58 6.63 16.50 -19.33
C SER A 58 6.48 15.35 -20.32
N LYS A 59 5.68 14.34 -19.95
CA LYS A 59 5.31 13.23 -20.85
C LYS A 59 4.50 13.71 -22.04
N GLN A 60 3.62 14.69 -21.84
CA GLN A 60 2.78 15.26 -22.89
C GLN A 60 3.63 15.96 -23.94
N GLU A 61 4.51 16.88 -23.54
CA GLU A 61 5.39 17.61 -24.46
C GLU A 61 6.31 16.65 -25.24
N ALA A 62 6.85 15.63 -24.54
CA ALA A 62 7.66 14.60 -25.19
C ALA A 62 6.87 13.84 -26.25
N ARG A 63 5.62 13.46 -25.95
CA ARG A 63 4.72 12.78 -26.88
C ARG A 63 4.36 13.65 -28.08
N GLU A 64 4.03 14.92 -27.85
CA GLU A 64 3.76 15.89 -28.92
C GLU A 64 4.98 16.02 -29.84
N SER A 65 6.19 16.14 -29.27
CA SER A 65 7.44 16.24 -30.05
C SER A 65 7.75 15.00 -30.89
N LEU A 66 7.28 13.83 -30.44
CA LEU A 66 7.52 12.53 -31.09
C LEU A 66 6.34 12.05 -31.95
N GLY A 67 5.22 12.79 -31.95
CA GLY A 67 3.98 12.38 -32.63
C GLY A 67 3.34 11.12 -32.03
N ILE A 68 3.51 10.88 -30.73
CA ILE A 68 2.90 9.74 -30.01
C ILE A 68 1.53 10.18 -29.46
N PRO A 69 0.42 9.53 -29.83
CA PRO A 69 -0.91 9.85 -29.30
C PRO A 69 -1.00 9.81 -27.76
N PRO A 70 -1.74 10.74 -27.12
CA PRO A 70 -1.90 10.79 -25.66
C PRO A 70 -2.48 9.51 -25.05
N GLU A 71 -3.38 8.84 -25.74
CA GLU A 71 -4.06 7.62 -25.28
C GLU A 71 -3.24 6.35 -25.49
N GLN A 72 -2.17 6.42 -26.30
CA GLN A 72 -1.34 5.27 -26.66
C GLN A 72 -0.59 4.72 -25.45
N ALA A 73 -0.62 3.39 -25.30
CA ALA A 73 0.20 2.63 -24.38
C ALA A 73 1.56 2.32 -25.04
N ALA A 74 2.49 3.26 -24.93
CA ALA A 74 3.79 3.23 -25.60
C ALA A 74 4.82 2.37 -24.84
N ILE A 75 5.16 1.21 -25.37
CA ILE A 75 6.28 0.38 -24.90
C ILE A 75 7.52 0.76 -25.67
N LEU A 76 8.59 1.17 -24.98
CA LEU A 76 9.84 1.58 -25.62
C LEU A 76 10.93 0.51 -25.44
N PHE A 77 11.61 0.16 -26.52
CA PHE A 77 12.91 -0.50 -26.48
C PHE A 77 13.95 0.45 -27.07
N VAL A 78 15.10 0.60 -26.39
CA VAL A 78 16.26 1.31 -26.92
C VAL A 78 17.48 0.41 -26.85
N GLY A 79 18.13 0.17 -27.99
CA GLY A 79 19.36 -0.62 -28.04
C GLY A 79 19.64 -1.26 -29.39
N ASN A 80 20.74 -2.00 -29.46
CA ASN A 80 21.12 -2.70 -30.68
C ASN A 80 20.13 -3.84 -31.01
N LEU A 81 19.76 -3.97 -32.28
CA LEU A 81 18.90 -5.05 -32.78
C LEU A 81 19.76 -6.30 -33.04
N VAL A 82 20.11 -7.00 -31.96
CA VAL A 82 20.95 -8.22 -31.96
C VAL A 82 20.29 -9.32 -31.12
N PRO A 83 20.57 -10.62 -31.38
CA PRO A 83 19.85 -11.72 -30.74
C PRO A 83 19.88 -11.68 -29.20
N VAL A 84 21.01 -11.30 -28.59
CA VAL A 84 21.16 -11.25 -27.12
C VAL A 84 20.17 -10.28 -26.44
N LYS A 85 19.63 -9.29 -27.18
CA LYS A 85 18.65 -8.34 -26.65
C LYS A 85 17.22 -8.89 -26.59
N GLY A 86 16.95 -10.09 -27.15
CA GLY A 86 15.69 -10.82 -26.95
C GLY A 86 14.43 -10.09 -27.43
N ILE A 87 14.54 -9.25 -28.48
CA ILE A 87 13.43 -8.39 -28.96
C ILE A 87 12.26 -9.23 -29.50
N ASP A 88 12.54 -10.42 -30.01
CA ASP A 88 11.54 -11.43 -30.37
C ASP A 88 10.59 -11.75 -29.21
N ARG A 89 11.08 -11.82 -27.97
CA ARG A 89 10.24 -12.07 -26.78
C ARG A 89 9.32 -10.90 -26.48
N LEU A 90 9.75 -9.67 -26.75
CA LEU A 90 8.89 -8.49 -26.64
C LEU A 90 7.81 -8.50 -27.73
N LEU A 91 8.14 -8.88 -28.97
CA LEU A 91 7.14 -8.97 -30.04
C LEU A 91 6.10 -10.06 -29.76
N SER A 92 6.52 -11.24 -29.28
CA SER A 92 5.60 -12.30 -28.85
C SER A 92 4.72 -11.86 -27.69
N ALA A 93 5.30 -11.19 -26.69
CA ALA A 93 4.51 -10.63 -25.59
C ALA A 93 3.51 -9.58 -26.07
N ALA A 94 3.90 -8.71 -27.02
CA ALA A 94 2.99 -7.72 -27.60
C ALA A 94 1.80 -8.39 -28.32
N ALA A 95 2.02 -9.50 -29.03
CA ALA A 95 0.95 -10.24 -29.72
C ALA A 95 -0.13 -10.75 -28.77
N ASP A 96 0.26 -11.27 -27.60
CA ASP A 96 -0.67 -11.68 -26.55
C ASP A 96 -1.44 -10.47 -25.99
N LEU A 97 -0.74 -9.35 -25.77
CA LEU A 97 -1.31 -8.18 -25.11
C LEU A 97 -2.25 -7.35 -25.99
N VAL A 98 -2.02 -7.28 -27.29
CA VAL A 98 -2.87 -6.51 -28.22
C VAL A 98 -4.33 -7.01 -28.20
N GLN A 99 -4.55 -8.29 -27.88
CA GLN A 99 -5.91 -8.84 -27.70
C GLN A 99 -6.66 -8.22 -26.51
N SER A 100 -5.93 -7.70 -25.53
CA SER A 100 -6.48 -7.12 -24.29
C SER A 100 -6.41 -5.60 -24.25
N THR A 101 -5.54 -4.97 -25.05
CA THR A 101 -5.27 -3.52 -25.03
C THR A 101 -5.07 -2.99 -26.45
N GLU A 102 -6.13 -2.50 -27.08
CA GLU A 102 -6.07 -1.96 -28.45
C GLU A 102 -5.13 -0.75 -28.60
N ARG A 103 -4.94 0.02 -27.51
CA ARG A 103 -4.09 1.22 -27.45
C ARG A 103 -2.58 0.91 -27.37
N LEU A 104 -2.18 -0.36 -27.27
CA LEU A 104 -0.79 -0.77 -27.13
C LEU A 104 0.00 -0.51 -28.41
N HIS A 105 1.22 0.01 -28.27
CA HIS A 105 2.15 0.17 -29.39
C HIS A 105 3.60 0.05 -28.93
N VAL A 106 4.42 -0.67 -29.69
CA VAL A 106 5.84 -0.89 -29.42
C VAL A 106 6.69 0.02 -30.29
N HIS A 107 7.56 0.80 -29.67
CA HIS A 107 8.54 1.65 -30.33
C HIS A 107 9.93 1.06 -30.14
N LEU A 108 10.60 0.74 -31.26
CA LEU A 108 11.94 0.17 -31.28
C LEU A 108 12.93 1.23 -31.79
N VAL A 109 13.78 1.73 -30.91
CA VAL A 109 14.84 2.69 -31.22
C VAL A 109 16.19 1.99 -31.25
N GLY A 110 16.87 2.04 -32.39
CA GLY A 110 18.17 1.41 -32.59
C GLY A 110 18.35 0.81 -33.98
N ALA A 111 19.48 0.14 -34.16
CA ALA A 111 19.86 -0.53 -35.40
C ALA A 111 20.55 -1.86 -35.10
N GLY A 112 20.58 -2.75 -36.09
CA GLY A 112 21.29 -4.02 -35.99
C GLY A 112 20.87 -5.02 -37.05
N PRO A 113 21.62 -6.13 -37.15
CA PRO A 113 21.41 -7.16 -38.18
C PRO A 113 20.05 -7.85 -38.08
N GLU A 114 19.42 -7.87 -36.89
CA GLU A 114 18.14 -8.55 -36.68
C GLU A 114 16.93 -7.78 -37.22
N LYS A 115 17.10 -6.56 -37.74
CA LYS A 115 15.97 -5.70 -38.12
C LYS A 115 14.99 -6.39 -39.09
N ALA A 116 15.48 -6.95 -40.19
CA ALA A 116 14.63 -7.60 -41.19
C ALA A 116 13.87 -8.80 -40.59
N ARG A 117 14.58 -9.67 -39.87
CA ARG A 117 14.00 -10.83 -39.19
C ARG A 117 12.92 -10.44 -38.17
N LEU A 118 13.13 -9.35 -37.43
CA LEU A 118 12.16 -8.85 -36.45
C LEU A 118 10.92 -8.22 -37.10
N GLN A 119 11.08 -7.60 -38.27
CA GLN A 119 9.95 -7.08 -39.06
C GLN A 119 9.09 -8.22 -39.61
N GLU A 120 9.71 -9.27 -40.15
CA GLU A 120 9.02 -10.49 -40.58
C GLU A 120 8.29 -11.16 -39.40
N LEU A 121 8.96 -11.31 -38.26
CA LEU A 121 8.34 -11.86 -37.06
C LEU A 121 7.11 -11.03 -36.59
N ALA A 122 7.17 -9.71 -36.66
CA ALA A 122 6.02 -8.86 -36.31
C ALA A 122 4.83 -9.06 -37.26
N ILE A 123 5.08 -9.34 -38.55
CA ILE A 123 4.04 -9.69 -39.53
C ILE A 123 3.46 -11.06 -39.19
N ASP A 124 4.29 -12.07 -38.95
CA ASP A 124 3.87 -13.43 -38.64
C ASP A 124 3.03 -13.51 -37.35
N LEU A 125 3.35 -12.65 -36.37
CA LEU A 125 2.61 -12.51 -35.12
C LEU A 125 1.34 -11.64 -35.25
N GLY A 126 1.09 -11.01 -36.41
CA GLY A 126 -0.07 -10.14 -36.63
C GLY A 126 -0.02 -8.81 -35.88
N VAL A 127 1.17 -8.34 -35.47
CA VAL A 127 1.37 -7.09 -34.70
C VAL A 127 2.14 -6.02 -35.45
N SER A 128 2.36 -6.19 -36.76
CA SER A 128 3.14 -5.26 -37.59
C SER A 128 2.64 -3.80 -37.51
N GLU A 129 1.33 -3.59 -37.43
CA GLU A 129 0.73 -2.25 -37.28
C GLU A 129 0.92 -1.64 -35.88
N LYS A 130 1.24 -2.47 -34.88
CA LYS A 130 1.47 -2.07 -33.48
C LYS A 130 2.95 -1.93 -33.15
N VAL A 131 3.85 -2.05 -34.13
CA VAL A 131 5.30 -1.99 -33.93
C VAL A 131 5.91 -0.98 -34.90
N THR A 132 6.65 0.01 -34.38
CA THR A 132 7.38 0.98 -35.21
C THR A 132 8.88 0.90 -34.95
N PHE A 133 9.64 0.71 -36.02
CA PHE A 133 11.10 0.73 -36.02
C PHE A 133 11.60 2.14 -36.37
N HIS A 134 12.12 2.87 -35.40
CA HIS A 134 12.52 4.27 -35.54
C HIS A 134 13.94 4.48 -36.08
N GLY A 135 14.73 3.40 -36.18
CA GLY A 135 16.16 3.49 -36.46
C GLY A 135 16.95 4.02 -35.26
N PRO A 136 18.27 4.24 -35.42
CA PRO A 136 19.10 4.83 -34.38
C PRO A 136 18.75 6.31 -34.18
N ARG A 137 18.91 6.81 -32.95
CA ARG A 137 18.68 8.21 -32.57
C ARG A 137 19.92 8.76 -31.89
N GLU A 138 20.09 10.07 -32.02
CA GLU A 138 21.17 10.76 -31.32
C GLU A 138 20.92 10.68 -29.81
N HIS A 139 22.00 10.61 -29.04
CA HIS A 139 21.92 10.41 -27.59
C HIS A 139 21.11 11.52 -26.89
N ALA A 140 21.20 12.75 -27.41
CA ALA A 140 20.45 13.91 -26.92
C ALA A 140 18.93 13.86 -27.22
N GLU A 141 18.48 13.00 -28.13
CA GLU A 141 17.05 12.83 -28.47
C GLU A 141 16.36 11.77 -27.58
N LEU A 142 17.14 10.85 -27.01
CA LEU A 142 16.64 9.74 -26.18
C LEU A 142 15.84 10.18 -24.93
N PRO A 143 16.14 11.30 -24.24
CA PRO A 143 15.35 11.73 -23.09
C PRO A 143 13.85 11.86 -23.41
N ASN A 144 13.48 12.35 -24.59
CA ASN A 144 12.07 12.48 -24.97
C ASN A 144 11.43 11.11 -25.23
N TRP A 145 12.17 10.14 -25.77
CA TRP A 145 11.68 8.77 -25.90
C TRP A 145 11.35 8.17 -24.54
N PHE A 146 12.28 8.28 -23.58
CA PHE A 146 12.06 7.77 -22.22
C PHE A 146 10.86 8.45 -21.55
N ARG A 147 10.77 9.79 -21.61
CA ARG A 147 9.65 10.56 -21.01
C ARG A 147 8.30 10.23 -21.65
N ALA A 148 8.27 10.00 -22.97
CA ALA A 148 7.05 9.69 -23.71
C ALA A 148 6.56 8.26 -23.47
N ALA A 149 7.46 7.34 -23.12
CA ALA A 149 7.14 5.94 -22.88
C ALA A 149 6.18 5.75 -21.68
N ASN A 150 5.34 4.73 -21.78
CA ASN A 150 4.65 4.16 -20.64
C ASN A 150 5.60 3.28 -19.84
N VAL A 151 6.34 2.43 -20.54
CA VAL A 151 7.32 1.55 -19.95
C VAL A 151 8.47 1.30 -20.93
N VAL A 152 9.68 1.26 -20.41
CA VAL A 152 10.87 0.81 -21.14
C VAL A 152 11.01 -0.69 -20.94
N CYS A 153 11.03 -1.47 -22.02
CA CYS A 153 11.18 -2.91 -21.96
C CYS A 153 12.56 -3.33 -22.45
N LEU A 154 13.32 -4.03 -21.59
CA LEU A 154 14.61 -4.62 -21.94
C LEU A 154 14.57 -6.15 -21.76
N PRO A 155 14.19 -6.92 -22.80
CA PRO A 155 13.95 -8.36 -22.72
C PRO A 155 15.23 -9.22 -22.92
N SER A 156 16.39 -8.66 -22.62
CA SER A 156 17.69 -9.26 -22.89
C SER A 156 17.89 -10.63 -22.21
N HIS A 157 18.59 -11.52 -22.91
CA HIS A 157 19.02 -12.81 -22.35
C HIS A 157 20.21 -12.67 -21.39
N SER A 158 21.04 -11.65 -21.59
CA SER A 158 22.23 -11.38 -20.78
C SER A 158 22.54 -9.88 -20.79
N GLU A 159 22.85 -9.33 -19.62
CA GLU A 159 23.27 -7.95 -19.44
C GLU A 159 24.36 -7.83 -18.38
N GLY A 160 25.13 -6.74 -18.42
CA GLY A 160 25.89 -6.26 -17.26
C GLY A 160 25.01 -5.35 -16.42
N VAL A 161 25.40 -4.08 -16.32
CA VAL A 161 24.50 -2.99 -15.94
C VAL A 161 24.14 -2.23 -17.21
N PRO A 162 22.90 -2.30 -17.69
CA PRO A 162 22.54 -1.67 -18.95
C PRO A 162 22.31 -0.16 -18.78
N ASN A 163 23.10 0.66 -19.47
CA ASN A 163 22.98 2.13 -19.45
C ASN A 163 21.56 2.63 -19.78
N VAL A 164 20.88 1.98 -20.73
CA VAL A 164 19.49 2.32 -21.09
C VAL A 164 18.53 2.32 -19.89
N LEU A 165 18.73 1.43 -18.91
CA LEU A 165 17.87 1.40 -17.72
C LEU A 165 18.25 2.48 -16.71
N LEU A 166 19.53 2.88 -16.65
CA LEU A 166 19.97 4.04 -15.87
C LEU A 166 19.41 5.35 -16.47
N GLU A 167 19.47 5.49 -17.79
CA GLU A 167 18.89 6.60 -18.56
C GLU A 167 17.37 6.68 -18.37
N SER A 168 16.67 5.54 -18.50
CA SER A 168 15.24 5.42 -18.20
C SER A 168 14.91 5.89 -16.79
N ALA A 169 15.63 5.38 -15.78
CA ALA A 169 15.40 5.74 -14.39
C ALA A 169 15.68 7.23 -14.12
N ALA A 170 16.72 7.80 -14.73
CA ALA A 170 17.04 9.23 -14.63
C ALA A 170 15.96 10.12 -15.25
N CYS A 171 15.32 9.68 -16.33
CA CYS A 171 14.15 10.35 -16.91
C CYS A 171 12.84 10.10 -16.15
N GLY A 172 12.86 9.28 -15.09
CA GLY A 172 11.67 8.87 -14.35
C GLY A 172 10.76 7.90 -15.10
N ALA A 173 11.25 7.29 -16.18
CA ALA A 173 10.52 6.34 -17.00
C ALA A 173 10.55 4.94 -16.33
N PRO A 174 9.39 4.31 -16.09
CA PRO A 174 9.32 2.95 -15.56
C PRO A 174 9.98 1.95 -16.51
N PHE A 175 10.60 0.90 -15.99
CA PHE A 175 11.12 -0.17 -16.84
C PHE A 175 10.73 -1.58 -16.40
N VAL A 176 10.61 -2.46 -17.40
CA VAL A 176 10.46 -3.90 -17.23
C VAL A 176 11.67 -4.58 -17.88
N ALA A 177 12.30 -5.50 -17.16
CA ALA A 177 13.42 -6.26 -17.68
C ALA A 177 13.46 -7.67 -17.07
N PHE A 178 14.18 -8.59 -17.72
CA PHE A 178 14.49 -9.87 -17.05
C PHE A 178 15.49 -9.68 -15.92
N ASP A 179 15.37 -10.49 -14.87
CA ASP A 179 16.33 -10.55 -13.78
C ASP A 179 17.59 -11.31 -14.20
N VAL A 180 18.40 -10.66 -15.04
CA VAL A 180 19.68 -11.19 -15.55
C VAL A 180 20.81 -10.22 -15.24
N GLY A 181 22.01 -10.77 -15.00
CA GLY A 181 23.22 -9.98 -14.78
C GLY A 181 23.12 -9.01 -13.61
N GLY A 182 23.52 -7.75 -13.85
CA GLY A 182 23.52 -6.67 -12.86
C GLY A 182 22.22 -5.85 -12.80
N ILE A 183 21.16 -6.21 -13.52
CA ILE A 183 19.91 -5.42 -13.58
C ILE A 183 19.28 -5.26 -12.20
N ARG A 184 19.28 -6.32 -11.38
CA ARG A 184 18.76 -6.28 -10.00
C ARG A 184 19.42 -5.23 -9.13
N GLU A 185 20.69 -4.94 -9.39
CA GLU A 185 21.48 -4.00 -8.61
C GLU A 185 20.96 -2.57 -8.83
N ILE A 186 20.35 -2.26 -9.98
CA ILE A 186 19.83 -0.91 -10.33
C ILE A 186 18.30 -0.78 -10.25
N ALA A 187 17.57 -1.87 -10.03
CA ALA A 187 16.10 -1.89 -9.96
C ALA A 187 15.49 -0.95 -8.90
N HIS A 188 16.26 -0.57 -7.89
CA HIS A 188 15.79 0.32 -6.82
C HIS A 188 15.85 1.82 -7.16
N LEU A 189 16.46 2.19 -8.30
CA LEU A 189 16.68 3.59 -8.71
C LEU A 189 15.41 4.27 -9.26
N GLY A 190 14.43 3.49 -9.71
CA GLY A 190 13.17 3.99 -10.25
C GLY A 190 12.05 2.94 -10.19
N PRO A 191 10.85 3.26 -10.70
CA PRO A 191 9.79 2.29 -10.87
C PRO A 191 10.27 1.16 -11.80
N SER A 192 10.34 -0.06 -11.30
CA SER A 192 10.83 -1.20 -12.08
C SER A 192 10.09 -2.49 -11.74
N THR A 193 10.00 -3.35 -12.76
CA THR A 193 9.47 -4.71 -12.62
C THR A 193 10.46 -5.69 -13.22
N LEU A 194 10.93 -6.65 -12.41
CA LEU A 194 11.86 -7.68 -12.87
C LEU A 194 11.10 -8.97 -13.14
N ALA A 195 11.04 -9.37 -14.41
CA ALA A 195 10.50 -10.66 -14.80
C ALA A 195 11.55 -11.76 -14.50
N PRO A 196 11.15 -12.91 -13.95
CA PRO A 196 12.07 -14.03 -13.80
C PRO A 196 12.58 -14.48 -15.19
N ALA A 197 13.88 -14.76 -15.31
CA ALA A 197 14.44 -15.40 -16.50
C ALA A 197 13.89 -16.84 -16.63
N ASP A 198 13.56 -17.28 -17.84
CA ASP A 198 12.62 -18.39 -18.16
C ASP A 198 12.76 -19.70 -17.36
N LYS A 199 11.60 -20.31 -17.07
CA LYS A 199 11.33 -21.74 -17.31
C LYS A 199 10.38 -21.84 -18.52
N PRO A 200 10.49 -22.86 -19.38
CA PRO A 200 9.55 -23.05 -20.49
C PRO A 200 8.19 -23.55 -19.98
N ALA A 201 7.13 -23.13 -20.68
CA ALA A 201 5.73 -23.56 -20.56
C ALA A 201 4.88 -22.98 -19.40
N SER A 202 4.37 -21.76 -19.59
CA SER A 202 2.98 -21.41 -19.28
C SER A 202 2.50 -20.24 -20.16
N SER A 203 1.20 -20.18 -20.40
CA SER A 203 0.50 -19.39 -21.42
C SER A 203 0.42 -17.88 -21.18
N MET A 204 1.52 -17.27 -20.73
CA MET A 204 1.92 -15.87 -20.94
C MET A 204 3.34 -15.76 -20.36
N PRO A 205 4.38 -15.38 -21.14
CA PRO A 205 5.71 -15.19 -20.59
C PRO A 205 5.66 -14.15 -19.46
N GLY A 206 6.44 -14.31 -18.39
CA GLY A 206 6.46 -13.38 -17.25
C GLY A 206 6.73 -11.92 -17.63
N LEU A 207 7.28 -11.68 -18.83
CA LEU A 207 7.43 -10.37 -19.45
C LEU A 207 6.09 -9.74 -19.89
N GLY A 208 5.20 -10.51 -20.52
CA GLY A 208 3.91 -10.01 -21.00
C GLY A 208 3.04 -9.52 -19.85
N VAL A 209 2.95 -10.30 -18.77
CA VAL A 209 2.24 -9.88 -17.54
C VAL A 209 2.88 -8.63 -16.93
N ALA A 210 4.22 -8.60 -16.80
CA ALA A 210 4.92 -7.45 -16.22
C ALA A 210 4.75 -6.17 -17.06
N VAL A 211 4.77 -6.28 -18.38
CA VAL A 211 4.52 -5.16 -19.31
C VAL A 211 3.06 -4.73 -19.22
N PHE A 212 2.11 -5.65 -19.22
CA PHE A 212 0.69 -5.35 -19.07
C PHE A 212 0.39 -4.62 -17.76
N GLU A 213 0.82 -5.17 -16.62
CA GLU A 213 0.66 -4.54 -15.31
C GLU A 213 1.24 -3.12 -15.29
N SER A 214 2.43 -2.95 -15.87
CA SER A 214 3.10 -1.64 -15.95
C SER A 214 2.36 -0.65 -16.84
N VAL A 215 1.75 -1.13 -17.93
CA VAL A 215 0.93 -0.31 -18.84
C VAL A 215 -0.41 0.05 -18.20
N THR A 216 -1.11 -0.92 -17.59
CA THR A 216 -2.40 -0.69 -16.92
C THR A 216 -2.29 0.18 -15.68
N ALA A 217 -1.16 0.10 -14.97
CA ALA A 217 -0.89 0.97 -13.81
C ALA A 217 -0.73 2.46 -14.18
N LEU A 218 -0.64 2.80 -15.46
CA LEU A 218 -0.52 4.20 -15.92
C LEU A 218 -1.89 4.84 -16.22
N ASP A 219 -2.88 4.03 -16.61
CA ASP A 219 -4.29 4.42 -16.59
C ASP A 219 -4.84 4.50 -15.16
N ALA A 220 -4.10 3.97 -14.19
CA ALA A 220 -4.48 4.05 -12.79
C ALA A 220 -4.46 5.52 -12.30
N PRO A 221 -5.45 5.90 -11.47
CA PRO A 221 -5.54 7.26 -10.98
C PRO A 221 -4.31 7.64 -10.17
N LYS A 222 -3.86 8.87 -10.36
CA LYS A 222 -2.80 9.45 -9.52
C LYS A 222 -3.43 9.93 -8.22
N VAL A 223 -2.99 9.39 -7.09
CA VAL A 223 -3.37 9.84 -5.77
C VAL A 223 -2.23 10.66 -5.18
N SER A 224 -2.46 11.94 -4.92
CA SER A 224 -1.51 12.80 -4.22
C SER A 224 -1.98 12.97 -2.78
N TYR A 225 -1.09 12.67 -1.83
CA TYR A 225 -1.37 12.81 -0.41
C TYR A 225 -0.21 13.49 0.31
N ALA A 226 -0.53 14.49 1.12
CA ALA A 226 0.43 15.18 1.98
C ALA A 226 0.60 14.41 3.29
N PHE A 227 1.78 13.83 3.49
CA PHE A 227 2.09 13.11 4.71
C PHE A 227 2.80 14.04 5.69
N ASP A 228 2.14 14.29 6.82
CA ASP A 228 2.66 15.10 7.92
C ASP A 228 2.98 14.21 9.13
N LEU A 229 4.19 14.34 9.66
CA LEU A 229 4.63 13.61 10.85
C LEU A 229 3.93 14.09 12.14
N ALA A 230 3.32 15.28 12.15
CA ALA A 230 2.47 15.74 13.25
C ALA A 230 1.07 15.13 13.25
N ASN A 231 0.65 14.47 12.17
CA ASN A 231 -0.68 13.84 12.09
C ASN A 231 -0.85 12.70 13.08
N ASN A 232 -2.09 12.31 13.32
CA ASN A 232 -2.42 11.15 14.14
C ASN A 232 -2.17 9.84 13.36
N HIS A 233 -0.91 9.42 13.33
CA HIS A 233 -0.46 8.21 12.61
C HIS A 233 -1.09 6.91 13.13
N TYR A 234 -1.66 6.92 14.34
CA TYR A 234 -2.44 5.78 14.81
C TYR A 234 -3.73 5.66 13.98
N HIS A 235 -4.51 6.73 13.87
CA HIS A 235 -5.80 6.73 13.16
C HIS A 235 -5.64 6.63 11.64
N LEU A 236 -4.61 7.28 11.08
CA LEU A 236 -4.37 7.29 9.62
C LEU A 236 -3.58 6.07 9.11
N SER A 237 -3.12 5.19 10.00
CA SER A 237 -2.32 4.03 9.58
C SER A 237 -3.03 3.10 8.59
N LEU A 238 -4.36 2.94 8.70
CA LEU A 238 -5.15 2.18 7.71
C LEU A 238 -5.08 2.82 6.32
N LEU A 239 -5.24 4.14 6.25
CA LEU A 239 -5.13 4.89 4.99
C LEU A 239 -3.75 4.67 4.36
N TYR A 240 -2.67 4.80 5.13
CA TYR A 240 -1.31 4.58 4.63
C TYR A 240 -1.10 3.15 4.14
N ALA A 241 -1.57 2.16 4.92
CA ALA A 241 -1.47 0.76 4.56
C ALA A 241 -2.26 0.43 3.29
N GLY A 242 -3.45 1.02 3.12
CA GLY A 242 -4.30 0.85 1.94
C GLY A 242 -3.74 1.52 0.70
N LEU A 243 -3.37 2.81 0.76
CA LEU A 243 -2.80 3.53 -0.38
C LEU A 243 -1.50 2.86 -0.87
N THR A 244 -0.58 2.51 0.02
CA THR A 244 0.66 1.78 -0.37
C THR A 244 0.40 0.35 -0.85
N GLY A 245 -0.72 -0.25 -0.43
CA GLY A 245 -1.18 -1.54 -0.92
C GLY A 245 -1.65 -1.43 -2.36
N LEU A 246 -2.64 -0.56 -2.60
CA LEU A 246 -3.21 -0.27 -3.92
C LEU A 246 -2.14 0.17 -4.93
N ALA A 247 -1.19 1.01 -4.50
CA ALA A 247 -0.12 1.47 -5.38
C ALA A 247 0.78 0.33 -5.86
N ALA A 248 1.03 -0.66 -5.00
CA ALA A 248 1.85 -1.80 -5.38
C ALA A 248 1.07 -2.91 -6.10
N GLU A 249 -0.26 -2.87 -6.04
CA GLU A 249 -1.15 -3.67 -6.91
C GLU A 249 -1.34 -2.99 -8.27
N GLY A 250 -0.68 -1.85 -8.54
CA GLY A 250 -0.83 -1.09 -9.78
C GLY A 250 -2.19 -0.39 -9.91
N ARG A 251 -3.03 -0.41 -8.87
CA ARG A 251 -4.39 0.16 -8.89
C ARG A 251 -4.42 1.68 -8.78
N ILE A 252 -3.36 2.29 -8.26
CA ILE A 252 -3.18 3.74 -8.19
C ILE A 252 -1.71 4.11 -8.42
N ARG A 253 -1.44 5.34 -8.83
CA ARG A 253 -0.10 5.95 -8.78
C ARG A 253 -0.02 6.89 -7.59
N LEU A 254 0.75 6.51 -6.58
CA LEU A 254 0.78 7.24 -5.31
C LEU A 254 1.95 8.25 -5.25
N ASP A 255 1.60 9.53 -5.14
CA ASP A 255 2.51 10.67 -4.97
C ASP A 255 2.50 11.13 -3.51
N TRP A 256 3.57 10.82 -2.77
CA TRP A 256 3.76 11.25 -1.39
C TRP A 256 4.40 12.62 -1.35
N ARG A 257 3.67 13.62 -0.86
CA ARG A 257 4.22 14.96 -0.63
C ARG A 257 4.62 15.11 0.83
N MET A 258 5.89 15.38 1.08
CA MET A 258 6.36 15.82 2.40
C MET A 258 6.04 17.31 2.55
N GLN A 259 5.42 17.66 3.67
CA GLN A 259 4.78 18.96 3.95
C GLN A 259 5.57 20.22 3.52
N GLY A 260 4.84 21.21 3.00
CA GLY A 260 5.33 22.54 2.63
C GLY A 260 4.38 23.40 1.79
N GLY A 261 3.42 24.08 2.43
CA GLY A 261 2.66 25.21 1.88
C GLY A 261 1.59 24.88 0.83
N CYS A 262 1.02 23.67 0.83
CA CYS A 262 0.02 23.25 -0.16
C CYS A 262 -1.39 23.07 0.43
N GLU A 263 -2.44 23.12 -0.40
CA GLU A 263 -3.85 23.01 0.02
C GLU A 263 -4.20 21.69 0.74
N LEU A 264 -3.37 20.65 0.56
CA LEU A 264 -3.50 19.36 1.24
C LEU A 264 -2.96 19.40 2.68
N ASP A 265 -2.25 20.45 3.08
CA ASP A 265 -1.57 20.55 4.38
C ASP A 265 -2.52 20.91 5.54
N ALA A 266 -3.75 21.34 5.25
CA ALA A 266 -4.69 21.79 6.27
C ALA A 266 -5.28 20.62 7.07
N THR A 267 -4.68 20.37 8.23
CA THR A 267 -5.25 19.54 9.30
C THR A 267 -5.98 20.44 10.29
N ALA A 268 -7.26 20.69 10.04
CA ALA A 268 -8.11 21.28 11.06
C ALA A 268 -8.65 20.17 11.99
N THR A 269 -8.63 20.45 13.30
CA THR A 269 -8.99 19.56 14.42
C THR A 269 -8.13 18.30 14.60
N GLY A 270 -7.08 18.38 15.44
CA GLY A 270 -6.46 17.21 16.08
C GLY A 270 -5.81 16.13 15.19
N GLY A 271 -5.61 16.39 13.89
CA GLY A 271 -4.95 15.44 12.97
C GLY A 271 -5.78 14.20 12.61
N MET A 272 -7.11 14.26 12.73
CA MET A 272 -8.03 13.14 12.40
C MET A 272 -8.75 13.28 11.06
N VAL A 273 -8.48 14.35 10.31
CA VAL A 273 -8.98 14.54 8.94
C VAL A 273 -7.81 14.46 7.96
N ALA A 274 -7.96 13.65 6.92
CA ALA A 274 -7.01 13.53 5.83
C ALA A 274 -7.59 14.13 4.54
N ARG A 275 -6.79 14.93 3.83
CA ARG A 275 -7.10 15.47 2.50
C ARG A 275 -6.24 14.77 1.45
N MET A 276 -6.83 14.39 0.34
CA MET A 276 -6.13 13.76 -0.79
C MET A 276 -6.68 14.27 -2.11
N LEU A 277 -5.82 14.29 -3.11
CA LEU A 277 -6.17 14.59 -4.49
C LEU A 277 -6.15 13.31 -5.30
N VAL A 278 -7.23 13.00 -6.01
CA VAL A 278 -7.33 11.82 -6.86
C VAL A 278 -7.56 12.29 -8.29
N VAL A 279 -6.60 12.00 -9.18
CA VAL A 279 -6.62 12.43 -10.58
C VAL A 279 -6.86 11.22 -11.48
N HIS A 280 -7.98 11.23 -12.20
CA HIS A 280 -8.38 10.23 -13.20
C HIS A 280 -8.31 10.87 -14.59
N GLY A 281 -7.29 10.54 -15.39
CA GLY A 281 -7.04 11.25 -16.64
C GLY A 281 -6.84 12.75 -16.38
N ASP A 282 -7.72 13.57 -16.96
CA ASP A 282 -7.73 15.04 -16.77
C ASP A 282 -8.67 15.50 -15.65
N GLN A 283 -9.43 14.59 -15.04
CA GLN A 283 -10.35 14.92 -13.95
C GLN A 283 -9.64 14.88 -12.60
N GLU A 284 -9.75 15.97 -11.86
CA GLU A 284 -9.25 16.09 -10.50
C GLU A 284 -10.41 15.99 -9.50
N HIS A 285 -10.25 15.15 -8.48
CA HIS A 285 -11.19 15.01 -7.38
C HIS A 285 -10.52 15.25 -6.03
N ARG A 286 -11.13 16.11 -5.22
CA ARG A 286 -10.73 16.42 -3.86
C ARG A 286 -11.48 15.50 -2.90
N VAL A 287 -10.74 14.64 -2.20
CA VAL A 287 -11.32 13.65 -1.30
C VAL A 287 -10.85 13.93 0.13
N ALA A 288 -11.80 13.89 1.06
CA ALA A 288 -11.54 14.02 2.48
C ALA A 288 -11.94 12.74 3.22
N LEU A 289 -11.13 12.35 4.20
CA LEU A 289 -11.42 11.27 5.14
C LEU A 289 -11.44 11.84 6.56
N ASP A 290 -12.62 11.88 7.17
CA ASP A 290 -12.85 12.31 8.54
C ASP A 290 -12.98 11.10 9.47
N LEU A 291 -12.01 10.95 10.38
CA LEU A 291 -11.95 9.87 11.35
C LEU A 291 -12.45 10.25 12.75
N PHE A 292 -13.11 11.40 12.91
CA PHE A 292 -13.76 11.77 14.17
C PHE A 292 -14.91 10.83 14.52
N ASP A 293 -14.96 10.46 15.80
CA ASP A 293 -15.99 9.57 16.36
C ASP A 293 -17.35 10.24 16.47
N ARG A 294 -17.38 11.58 16.55
CA ARG A 294 -18.61 12.37 16.56
C ARG A 294 -19.25 12.41 15.19
N SER A 295 -20.50 11.95 15.11
CA SER A 295 -21.30 11.96 13.88
C SER A 295 -21.93 13.33 13.57
N ASP A 296 -22.06 14.20 14.58
CA ASP A 296 -22.63 15.55 14.49
C ASP A 296 -21.59 16.64 14.19
N THR A 297 -20.31 16.27 14.18
CA THR A 297 -19.19 17.21 14.02
C THR A 297 -18.52 16.99 12.68
N PHE A 298 -18.39 18.07 11.91
CA PHE A 298 -17.75 18.09 10.60
C PHE A 298 -16.66 19.17 10.57
N ASP A 299 -15.53 18.85 9.95
CA ASP A 299 -14.51 19.86 9.68
C ASP A 299 -14.95 20.75 8.50
N SER A 300 -15.56 21.89 8.84
CA SER A 300 -16.17 22.81 7.86
C SER A 300 -15.20 23.24 6.73
N PRO A 301 -13.94 23.66 7.01
CA PRO A 301 -13.01 24.03 5.94
C PRO A 301 -12.71 22.88 4.98
N THR A 302 -12.57 21.64 5.47
CA THR A 302 -12.34 20.47 4.61
C THR A 302 -13.59 20.07 3.84
N LEU A 303 -14.75 20.13 4.49
CA LEU A 303 -16.04 19.80 3.86
C LEU A 303 -16.35 20.75 2.69
N GLN A 304 -16.04 22.04 2.85
CA GLN A 304 -16.14 23.03 1.78
C GLN A 304 -15.14 22.77 0.64
N TRP A 305 -13.92 22.37 0.97
CA TRP A 305 -12.84 22.14 0.00
C TRP A 305 -13.05 20.89 -0.88
N CYS A 306 -13.63 19.82 -0.33
CA CYS A 306 -13.71 18.52 -1.01
C CYS A 306 -14.93 18.34 -1.93
N ASP A 307 -14.83 17.39 -2.86
CA ASP A 307 -15.94 16.85 -3.66
C ASP A 307 -16.62 15.66 -2.97
N ARG A 308 -15.85 14.89 -2.20
CA ARG A 308 -16.34 13.74 -1.41
C ARG A 308 -15.77 13.77 0.01
N TYR A 309 -16.65 13.64 1.00
CA TYR A 309 -16.32 13.68 2.41
C TYR A 309 -16.67 12.35 3.09
N TYR A 310 -15.69 11.49 3.28
CA TYR A 310 -15.87 10.18 3.89
C TYR A 310 -15.84 10.30 5.41
N LYS A 311 -16.98 10.05 6.05
CA LYS A 311 -17.16 10.16 7.50
C LYS A 311 -17.12 8.79 8.15
N ARG A 312 -16.23 8.60 9.14
CA ARG A 312 -16.12 7.36 9.92
C ARG A 312 -17.42 7.06 10.66
N SER A 313 -17.86 7.96 11.53
CA SER A 313 -19.15 7.89 12.22
C SER A 313 -20.24 8.57 11.40
N PHE A 314 -20.76 7.87 10.39
CA PHE A 314 -21.86 8.38 9.56
C PHE A 314 -23.22 8.08 10.22
N TYR A 315 -24.08 9.09 10.26
CA TYR A 315 -25.47 8.99 10.72
C TYR A 315 -26.31 10.00 9.96
N GLU A 316 -27.22 9.52 9.10
CA GLU A 316 -27.97 10.35 8.15
C GLU A 316 -28.69 11.55 8.82
N PRO A 317 -29.35 11.41 9.98
CA PRO A 317 -30.00 12.55 10.62
C PRO A 317 -29.06 13.70 11.00
N HIS A 318 -27.79 13.44 11.29
CA HIS A 318 -26.80 14.50 11.53
C HIS A 318 -26.34 15.15 10.23
N VAL A 319 -26.19 14.36 9.15
CA VAL A 319 -25.85 14.88 7.82
C VAL A 319 -26.97 15.78 7.28
N ALA A 320 -28.22 15.47 7.58
CA ALA A 320 -29.37 16.29 7.19
C ALA A 320 -29.42 17.68 7.87
N THR A 321 -28.58 17.94 8.89
CA THR A 321 -28.54 19.25 9.58
C THR A 321 -27.58 20.26 8.96
N ILE A 322 -26.69 19.82 8.05
CA ILE A 322 -25.76 20.70 7.34
C ILE A 322 -26.34 21.13 5.99
N ALA A 323 -25.80 22.20 5.39
CA ALA A 323 -26.29 22.73 4.11
C ALA A 323 -26.33 21.66 3.00
N ASP A 324 -27.42 21.61 2.22
CA ASP A 324 -27.71 20.58 1.20
C ASP A 324 -26.53 20.30 0.25
N GLU A 325 -25.83 21.35 -0.20
CA GLU A 325 -24.67 21.23 -1.09
C GLU A 325 -23.52 20.41 -0.48
N ASN A 326 -23.36 20.48 0.84
CA ASN A 326 -22.32 19.76 1.57
C ASN A 326 -22.82 18.38 2.04
N ALA A 327 -24.10 18.26 2.44
CA ALA A 327 -24.73 16.99 2.77
C ALA A 327 -24.56 15.96 1.64
N ARG A 328 -24.76 16.39 0.38
CA ARG A 328 -24.60 15.55 -0.82
C ARG A 328 -23.19 15.03 -1.05
N LYS A 329 -22.16 15.59 -0.39
CA LYS A 329 -20.76 15.14 -0.49
C LYS A 329 -20.42 14.08 0.56
N VAL A 330 -21.18 14.01 1.66
CA VAL A 330 -20.87 13.14 2.79
C VAL A 330 -21.19 11.69 2.43
N ARG A 331 -20.23 10.78 2.69
CA ARG A 331 -20.37 9.34 2.45
C ARG A 331 -19.96 8.57 3.69
N PRO A 332 -20.56 7.41 3.97
CA PRO A 332 -20.10 6.55 5.04
C PRO A 332 -18.73 5.97 4.67
N PHE A 333 -17.74 6.14 5.55
CA PHE A 333 -16.50 5.37 5.52
C PHE A 333 -16.69 4.08 6.32
N GLY A 334 -17.23 4.21 7.53
CA GLY A 334 -17.50 3.10 8.44
C GLY A 334 -16.30 2.78 9.33
N MET A 335 -15.73 1.59 9.19
CA MET A 335 -14.78 1.04 10.18
C MET A 335 -13.35 1.52 9.95
N ASN A 336 -12.68 1.93 11.03
CA ASN A 336 -11.26 2.25 11.04
C ASN A 336 -10.55 1.46 12.15
N TYR A 337 -9.31 1.02 11.89
CA TYR A 337 -8.47 0.32 12.84
C TYR A 337 -6.99 0.58 12.54
N ALA A 338 -6.14 0.54 13.56
CA ALA A 338 -4.73 0.86 13.37
C ALA A 338 -3.96 -0.33 12.79
N CYS A 339 -3.30 -0.14 11.64
CA CYS A 339 -2.63 -1.21 10.89
C CYS A 339 -1.27 -0.79 10.34
N ARG A 340 -0.20 -1.49 10.72
CA ARG A 340 1.16 -1.28 10.20
C ARG A 340 1.36 -1.95 8.84
N ASN A 341 2.06 -1.26 7.95
CA ASN A 341 2.55 -1.79 6.67
C ASN A 341 4.06 -1.55 6.50
N LYS A 342 4.81 -2.59 6.12
CA LYS A 342 6.28 -2.55 5.92
C LYS A 342 6.72 -1.61 4.78
N ARG A 343 5.86 -1.35 3.79
CA ARG A 343 6.14 -0.36 2.72
C ARG A 343 6.15 1.06 3.29
N VAL A 344 5.23 1.36 4.19
CA VAL A 344 5.18 2.64 4.90
C VAL A 344 6.40 2.81 5.81
N ASP A 345 6.88 1.74 6.46
CA ASP A 345 8.13 1.79 7.25
C ASP A 345 9.31 2.31 6.41
N ARG A 346 9.43 1.86 5.15
CA ARG A 346 10.50 2.28 4.23
C ARG A 346 10.36 3.75 3.81
N LEU A 347 9.13 4.22 3.57
CA LEU A 347 8.85 5.63 3.25
C LEU A 347 9.23 6.53 4.43
N LEU A 348 8.82 6.12 5.63
CA LEU A 348 9.15 6.76 6.91
C LEU A 348 10.66 6.81 7.17
N ALA A 349 11.40 5.75 6.87
CA ALA A 349 12.86 5.74 6.98
C ALA A 349 13.54 6.65 5.95
N ARG A 350 13.04 6.68 4.71
CA ARG A 350 13.53 7.58 3.65
C ARG A 350 13.35 9.06 4.00
N SER A 351 12.20 9.44 4.57
CA SER A 351 11.95 10.84 4.95
C SER A 351 12.90 11.34 6.03
N VAL A 352 13.27 10.47 6.98
CA VAL A 352 14.32 10.74 7.98
C VAL A 352 15.68 10.91 7.32
N MET A 353 16.05 10.00 6.42
CA MET A 353 17.34 10.05 5.72
C MET A 353 17.51 11.35 4.95
N ILE A 354 16.47 11.79 4.21
CA ILE A 354 16.47 13.07 3.49
C ILE A 354 16.69 14.26 4.43
N GLN A 355 16.03 14.27 5.60
CA GLN A 355 16.22 15.34 6.58
C GLN A 355 17.64 15.38 7.14
N VAL A 356 18.27 14.22 7.35
CA VAL A 356 19.65 14.11 7.82
C VAL A 356 20.64 14.53 6.74
N THR A 357 20.48 14.07 5.50
CA THR A 357 21.47 14.32 4.43
C THR A 357 21.38 15.73 3.85
N GLN A 358 20.16 16.27 3.63
CA GLN A 358 20.00 17.59 3.01
C GLN A 358 20.13 18.76 4.00
N ARG A 359 19.86 18.54 5.30
CA ARG A 359 19.85 19.62 6.32
C ARG A 359 20.88 19.42 7.44
N GLY A 360 21.42 18.21 7.61
CA GLY A 360 22.37 17.88 8.69
C GLY A 360 23.70 18.61 8.58
N PHE A 361 24.17 18.94 7.38
CA PHE A 361 25.41 19.70 7.18
C PHE A 361 25.31 21.18 7.58
N ARG A 362 24.10 21.77 7.55
CA ARG A 362 23.90 23.22 7.81
C ARG A 362 23.26 23.52 9.16
N ALA A 363 22.54 22.56 9.78
CA ALA A 363 21.86 22.79 11.07
C ALA A 363 21.65 21.48 11.89
N PRO A 364 22.72 20.85 12.42
CA PRO A 364 22.65 19.55 13.08
C PRO A 364 21.77 19.52 14.34
N THR A 365 21.74 20.60 15.13
CA THR A 365 20.90 20.70 16.34
C THR A 365 19.40 20.72 16.03
N ARG A 366 19.00 21.36 14.92
CA ARG A 366 17.60 21.38 14.46
C ARG A 366 17.16 20.00 13.97
N VAL A 367 18.03 19.28 13.27
CA VAL A 367 17.76 17.90 12.83
C VAL A 367 17.63 16.96 14.04
N ALA A 368 18.55 17.04 15.00
CA ALA A 368 18.50 16.22 16.22
C ALA A 368 17.22 16.46 17.04
N ARG A 369 16.83 17.73 17.23
CA ARG A 369 15.58 18.09 17.90
C ARG A 369 14.36 17.51 17.18
N ARG A 370 14.29 17.64 15.85
CA ARG A 370 13.17 17.13 15.05
C ARG A 370 13.07 15.60 15.10
N LEU A 371 14.20 14.90 15.05
CA LEU A 371 14.25 13.44 15.22
C LEU A 371 13.77 13.01 16.61
N PHE A 372 14.18 13.74 17.65
CA PHE A 372 13.74 13.50 19.02
C PHE A 372 12.23 13.72 19.19
N GLU A 373 11.69 14.79 18.61
CA GLU A 373 10.25 15.08 18.57
C GLU A 373 9.46 13.96 17.85
N GLN A 374 10.03 13.39 16.78
CA GLN A 374 9.38 12.34 15.99
C GLN A 374 9.51 10.93 16.56
N ARG A 375 10.41 10.66 17.53
CA ARG A 375 10.65 9.29 18.03
C ARG A 375 9.38 8.59 18.52
N ASN A 376 8.47 9.34 19.12
CA ASN A 376 7.22 8.80 19.65
C ASN A 376 6.27 8.38 18.52
N VAL A 377 6.25 9.13 17.41
CA VAL A 377 5.48 8.76 16.21
C VAL A 377 5.97 7.42 15.65
N PHE A 378 7.28 7.28 15.43
CA PHE A 378 7.87 6.03 14.95
C PHE A 378 7.63 4.87 15.92
N ARG A 379 7.82 5.10 17.23
CA ARG A 379 7.58 4.09 18.25
C ARG A 379 6.10 3.65 18.27
N THR A 380 5.16 4.59 18.21
CA THR A 380 3.73 4.30 18.17
C THR A 380 3.39 3.50 16.92
N TYR A 381 3.79 3.97 15.74
CA TYR A 381 3.51 3.27 14.47
C TYR A 381 4.16 1.89 14.43
N ALA A 382 5.42 1.76 14.86
CA ALA A 382 6.14 0.50 14.93
C ALA A 382 5.51 -0.50 15.92
N SER A 383 4.74 -0.02 16.90
CA SER A 383 4.01 -0.87 17.85
C SER A 383 2.68 -1.40 17.31
N LEU A 384 2.18 -0.85 16.19
CA LEU A 384 0.91 -1.27 15.60
C LEU A 384 0.98 -2.70 15.04
N PRO A 385 -0.12 -3.47 15.13
CA PRO A 385 -0.24 -4.76 14.48
C PRO A 385 -0.26 -4.64 12.95
N THR A 386 0.28 -5.63 12.27
CA THR A 386 0.11 -5.86 10.84
C THR A 386 -1.22 -6.54 10.56
N LEU A 387 -1.70 -6.51 9.30
CA LEU A 387 -2.92 -7.21 8.91
C LEU A 387 -2.91 -8.69 9.30
N ALA A 388 -1.78 -9.37 9.14
CA ALA A 388 -1.63 -10.77 9.47
C ALA A 388 -1.79 -11.07 10.96
N GLU A 389 -1.46 -10.11 11.85
CA GLU A 389 -1.62 -10.29 13.29
C GLU A 389 -3.09 -10.25 13.73
N PHE A 390 -3.97 -9.62 12.94
CA PHE A 390 -5.42 -9.63 13.18
C PHE A 390 -6.12 -10.89 12.64
N LYS A 391 -5.66 -11.40 11.50
CA LYS A 391 -6.34 -12.47 10.77
C LYS A 391 -6.26 -13.82 11.49
N GLU A 392 -7.37 -14.55 11.47
CA GLU A 392 -7.46 -15.92 11.96
C GLU A 392 -8.50 -16.69 11.14
N SER A 393 -8.26 -17.98 10.88
CA SER A 393 -9.19 -18.79 10.08
C SER A 393 -10.51 -18.98 10.83
N PRO A 394 -11.67 -18.95 10.14
CA PRO A 394 -12.94 -19.30 10.76
C PRO A 394 -12.98 -20.76 11.24
N SER A 395 -12.09 -21.62 10.76
CA SER A 395 -11.96 -23.02 11.22
C SER A 395 -10.95 -23.21 12.36
N THR A 396 -10.20 -22.18 12.76
CA THR A 396 -9.24 -22.31 13.87
C THR A 396 -10.02 -22.56 15.17
N PRO A 397 -9.69 -23.61 15.94
CA PRO A 397 -10.27 -23.83 17.26
C PRO A 397 -9.98 -22.66 18.19
N ARG A 398 -10.97 -22.25 18.98
CA ARG A 398 -10.84 -21.14 19.93
C ARG A 398 -11.17 -21.62 21.34
N GLN A 399 -10.68 -20.88 22.34
CA GLN A 399 -11.06 -21.13 23.73
C GLN A 399 -12.56 -20.93 23.89
N GLU A 400 -13.19 -21.77 24.70
CA GLU A 400 -14.58 -21.61 25.12
C GLU A 400 -14.68 -20.46 26.14
N SER A 401 -14.44 -19.24 25.67
CA SER A 401 -14.36 -18.03 26.49
C SER A 401 -15.06 -16.85 25.85
N VAL A 402 -15.54 -15.95 26.70
CA VAL A 402 -16.21 -14.70 26.32
C VAL A 402 -15.28 -13.54 26.64
N LEU A 403 -14.82 -12.84 25.59
CA LEU A 403 -14.02 -11.63 25.73
C LEU A 403 -14.93 -10.42 25.85
N PHE A 404 -14.88 -9.72 26.99
CA PHE A 404 -15.43 -8.36 27.13
C PHE A 404 -14.45 -7.49 27.90
N GLN A 405 -13.69 -6.68 27.16
CA GLN A 405 -12.80 -5.69 27.73
C GLN A 405 -13.22 -4.32 27.23
N THR A 406 -13.44 -3.36 28.13
CA THR A 406 -13.95 -2.05 27.74
C THR A 406 -13.39 -0.94 28.62
N ARG A 407 -13.48 0.30 28.16
CA ARG A 407 -13.09 1.48 28.93
C ARG A 407 -14.36 2.15 29.47
N VAL A 408 -14.27 2.70 30.69
CA VAL A 408 -15.21 3.70 31.19
C VAL A 408 -14.61 5.10 31.02
N TRP A 409 -15.47 6.10 30.87
CA TRP A 409 -15.08 7.46 30.55
C TRP A 409 -15.39 8.40 31.71
N GLU A 410 -14.54 9.40 31.90
CA GLU A 410 -14.87 10.48 32.82
C GLU A 410 -16.08 11.26 32.29
N PRO A 411 -17.01 11.75 33.12
CA PRO A 411 -18.19 12.48 32.64
C PRO A 411 -17.88 13.66 31.71
N SER A 412 -16.72 14.31 31.92
CA SER A 412 -16.19 15.38 31.07
C SER A 412 -15.82 14.95 29.65
N GLU A 413 -15.51 13.67 29.42
CA GLU A 413 -15.09 13.13 28.12
C GLU A 413 -16.27 12.76 27.20
N VAL A 414 -17.51 12.71 27.73
CA VAL A 414 -18.62 11.98 27.11
C VAL A 414 -19.71 12.91 26.56
N ALA A 415 -19.72 14.19 26.92
CA ALA A 415 -20.77 15.13 26.53
C ALA A 415 -20.94 15.21 24.99
N PRO A 416 -22.17 15.03 24.44
CA PRO A 416 -23.47 15.04 25.13
C PRO A 416 -24.03 13.66 25.50
N ASP A 417 -23.29 12.56 25.30
CA ASP A 417 -23.75 11.26 25.77
C ASP A 417 -23.84 11.27 27.32
N HIS A 418 -24.86 10.63 27.90
CA HIS A 418 -24.97 10.48 29.34
C HIS A 418 -23.96 9.43 29.81
N ALA A 419 -22.86 9.88 30.42
CA ALA A 419 -21.79 9.00 30.88
C ALA A 419 -22.29 7.92 31.85
N GLU A 420 -23.28 8.23 32.67
CA GLU A 420 -23.90 7.30 33.61
C GLU A 420 -24.55 6.10 32.90
N GLU A 421 -25.24 6.34 31.78
CA GLU A 421 -25.86 5.28 30.98
C GLU A 421 -24.80 4.37 30.34
N ILE A 422 -23.79 4.97 29.68
CA ILE A 422 -22.75 4.22 28.97
C ILE A 422 -21.85 3.44 29.94
N ASN A 423 -21.38 4.09 31.01
CA ASN A 423 -20.54 3.46 32.02
C ASN A 423 -21.32 2.42 32.83
N GLY A 424 -22.61 2.68 33.11
CA GLY A 424 -23.51 1.74 33.77
C GLY A 424 -23.64 0.43 33.00
N ILE A 425 -23.99 0.49 31.71
CA ILE A 425 -24.09 -0.70 30.86
C ILE A 425 -22.75 -1.47 30.83
N ARG A 426 -21.62 -0.76 30.70
CA ARG A 426 -20.29 -1.40 30.60
C ARG A 426 -19.83 -2.06 31.90
N SER A 427 -19.98 -1.38 33.02
CA SER A 427 -19.61 -1.91 34.33
C SER A 427 -20.49 -3.11 34.70
N GLU A 428 -21.80 -3.01 34.49
CA GLU A 428 -22.71 -4.12 34.78
C GLU A 428 -22.52 -5.30 33.81
N SER A 429 -22.21 -5.04 32.52
CA SER A 429 -21.81 -6.10 31.58
C SER A 429 -20.59 -6.88 32.08
N VAL A 430 -19.54 -6.19 32.57
CA VAL A 430 -18.37 -6.86 33.16
C VAL A 430 -18.78 -7.71 34.36
N ARG A 431 -19.59 -7.15 35.27
CA ARG A 431 -20.01 -7.84 36.51
C ARG A 431 -20.81 -9.11 36.18
N ARG A 432 -21.81 -9.00 35.30
CA ARG A 432 -22.72 -10.08 34.92
C ARG A 432 -22.01 -11.18 34.15
N LEU A 433 -21.22 -10.81 33.12
CA LEU A 433 -20.44 -11.78 32.34
C LEU A 433 -19.41 -12.51 33.21
N ARG A 434 -18.71 -11.79 34.11
CA ARG A 434 -17.75 -12.39 35.04
C ARG A 434 -18.41 -13.37 36.01
N ALA A 435 -19.56 -13.00 36.59
CA ALA A 435 -20.29 -13.85 37.51
C ALA A 435 -20.82 -15.13 36.84
N TYR A 436 -21.35 -15.01 35.62
CA TYR A 436 -21.95 -16.13 34.89
C TYR A 436 -20.89 -17.07 34.30
N PHE A 437 -19.93 -16.54 33.54
CA PHE A 437 -18.94 -17.34 32.80
C PHE A 437 -17.75 -17.77 33.66
N LYS A 438 -17.52 -17.14 34.82
CA LYS A 438 -16.44 -17.47 35.77
C LYS A 438 -15.08 -17.53 35.06
N SER A 439 -14.38 -18.68 35.09
CA SER A 439 -13.09 -18.87 34.43
C SER A 439 -13.13 -18.75 32.89
N ARG A 440 -14.33 -18.84 32.28
CA ARG A 440 -14.53 -18.62 30.85
C ARG A 440 -14.67 -17.12 30.49
N PHE A 441 -14.79 -16.23 31.48
CA PHE A 441 -14.78 -14.79 31.23
C PHE A 441 -13.36 -14.26 31.08
N VAL A 442 -13.12 -13.49 30.01
CA VAL A 442 -11.84 -12.85 29.73
C VAL A 442 -12.08 -11.35 29.56
N GLY A 443 -11.45 -10.52 30.38
CA GLY A 443 -11.56 -9.06 30.25
C GLY A 443 -11.93 -8.34 31.55
N GLY A 444 -12.61 -7.22 31.42
CA GLY A 444 -12.88 -6.25 32.49
C GLY A 444 -12.71 -4.81 32.03
N LEU A 445 -12.68 -3.89 32.99
CA LEU A 445 -12.47 -2.47 32.73
C LEU A 445 -10.98 -2.16 32.55
N VAL A 446 -10.66 -1.42 31.50
CA VAL A 446 -9.31 -0.88 31.28
C VAL A 446 -8.94 0.04 32.47
N PRO A 447 -7.76 -0.13 33.09
CA PRO A 447 -7.35 0.64 34.27
C PRO A 447 -6.94 2.06 33.88
N THR A 448 -7.92 2.89 33.58
CA THR A 448 -7.76 4.34 33.56
C THR A 448 -7.88 4.87 34.99
N ARG A 449 -7.36 6.07 35.25
CA ARG A 449 -7.48 6.72 36.56
C ARG A 449 -8.93 6.71 37.07
N TYR A 450 -9.88 7.11 36.22
CA TYR A 450 -11.30 7.07 36.56
C TYR A 450 -11.84 5.66 36.86
N ALA A 451 -11.40 4.64 36.11
CA ALA A 451 -11.81 3.26 36.37
C ALA A 451 -11.25 2.74 37.70
N GLU A 452 -10.01 3.09 38.04
CA GLU A 452 -9.36 2.72 39.30
C GLU A 452 -10.06 3.35 40.50
N GLU A 453 -10.49 4.61 40.37
CA GLU A 453 -11.19 5.33 41.43
C GLU A 453 -12.64 4.84 41.62
N GLN A 454 -13.37 4.56 40.53
CA GLN A 454 -14.81 4.29 40.57
C GLN A 454 -15.19 2.81 40.53
N TYR A 455 -14.35 1.95 39.94
CA TYR A 455 -14.65 0.54 39.69
C TYR A 455 -13.44 -0.39 39.96
N PRO A 456 -12.76 -0.29 41.12
CA PRO A 456 -11.53 -1.03 41.40
C PRO A 456 -11.69 -2.56 41.32
N ASP A 457 -12.89 -3.08 41.63
CA ASP A 457 -13.22 -4.50 41.58
C ASP A 457 -13.41 -5.05 40.16
N LEU A 458 -13.66 -4.18 39.17
CA LEU A 458 -13.97 -4.57 37.80
C LEU A 458 -12.79 -4.48 36.83
N LEU A 459 -11.62 -4.03 37.31
CA LEU A 459 -10.44 -3.86 36.48
C LEU A 459 -9.95 -5.16 35.83
N THR A 460 -9.37 -5.03 34.64
CA THR A 460 -8.64 -6.11 33.97
C THR A 460 -7.14 -5.96 34.17
N ASN A 461 -6.44 -7.08 34.31
CA ASN A 461 -4.97 -7.13 34.30
C ASN A 461 -4.41 -7.44 32.89
N LEU A 462 -5.28 -7.55 31.89
CA LEU A 462 -4.88 -7.88 30.52
C LEU A 462 -4.24 -6.67 29.81
N SER A 463 -3.32 -6.95 28.90
CA SER A 463 -2.63 -5.91 28.13
C SER A 463 -3.61 -5.09 27.29
N THR A 464 -3.43 -3.78 27.33
CA THR A 464 -4.18 -2.81 26.51
C THR A 464 -3.41 -2.44 25.23
N LYS A 465 -2.19 -2.95 25.06
CA LYS A 465 -1.41 -2.78 23.83
C LYS A 465 -2.11 -3.50 22.68
N ARG A 466 -2.29 -2.82 21.55
CA ARG A 466 -3.08 -3.35 20.42
C ARG A 466 -2.63 -4.70 19.91
N ARG A 467 -1.32 -4.96 19.82
CA ARG A 467 -0.81 -6.29 19.42
C ARG A 467 -1.22 -7.41 20.36
N ASP A 468 -1.15 -7.17 21.67
CA ASP A 468 -1.52 -8.18 22.66
C ASP A 468 -3.04 -8.38 22.69
N PHE A 469 -3.79 -7.29 22.52
CA PHE A 469 -5.24 -7.35 22.37
C PHE A 469 -5.66 -8.14 21.12
N ALA A 470 -4.99 -7.96 19.98
CA ALA A 470 -5.26 -8.75 18.77
C ALA A 470 -5.04 -10.27 18.99
N LYS A 471 -4.03 -10.66 19.78
CA LYS A 471 -3.84 -12.07 20.18
C LYS A 471 -5.00 -12.58 21.04
N LEU A 472 -5.46 -11.77 21.99
CA LEU A 472 -6.59 -12.10 22.85
C LEU A 472 -7.89 -12.29 22.05
N VAL A 473 -8.14 -11.41 21.08
CA VAL A 473 -9.29 -11.48 20.17
C VAL A 473 -9.31 -12.76 19.35
N ARG A 474 -8.13 -13.23 18.93
CA ARG A 474 -8.01 -14.48 18.16
C ARG A 474 -8.19 -15.73 19.03
N SER A 475 -7.83 -15.67 20.32
CA SER A 475 -7.92 -16.83 21.21
C SER A 475 -9.32 -17.07 21.76
N CYS A 476 -10.13 -16.02 21.95
CA CYS A 476 -11.43 -16.12 22.60
C CYS A 476 -12.56 -16.52 21.63
N GLY A 477 -13.46 -17.39 22.07
CA GLY A 477 -14.56 -17.92 21.27
C GLY A 477 -15.59 -16.86 20.89
N VAL A 478 -16.09 -16.11 21.88
CA VAL A 478 -17.08 -15.05 21.71
C VAL A 478 -16.49 -13.70 22.04
N LEU A 479 -16.77 -12.70 21.21
CA LEU A 479 -16.25 -11.35 21.30
C LEU A 479 -17.41 -10.38 21.55
N ALA A 480 -17.56 -9.96 22.80
CA ALA A 480 -18.59 -9.03 23.21
C ALA A 480 -18.08 -7.59 23.19
N TYR A 481 -18.90 -6.66 22.72
CA TYR A 481 -18.65 -5.22 22.90
C TYR A 481 -19.94 -4.41 22.97
N THR A 482 -19.86 -3.19 23.49
CA THR A 482 -20.95 -2.21 23.45
C THR A 482 -20.60 -1.01 22.57
N ARG A 483 -21.60 -0.24 22.11
CA ARG A 483 -21.41 0.92 21.24
C ARG A 483 -20.31 1.85 21.72
N GLY A 484 -19.66 2.49 20.74
CA GLY A 484 -18.77 3.62 21.00
C GLY A 484 -19.54 4.84 21.49
N LEU A 485 -18.79 5.91 21.77
CA LEU A 485 -19.39 7.23 22.02
C LEU A 485 -20.01 7.79 20.73
N HIS A 486 -20.97 8.68 20.85
CA HIS A 486 -21.57 9.49 19.79
C HIS A 486 -22.15 8.68 18.63
N HIS A 487 -22.76 7.52 18.95
CA HIS A 487 -23.30 6.56 17.98
C HIS A 487 -22.23 5.91 17.09
N SER A 488 -20.95 6.01 17.45
CA SER A 488 -19.87 5.38 16.70
C SER A 488 -19.86 3.86 16.83
N VAL A 489 -19.51 3.16 15.74
CA VAL A 489 -18.99 1.79 15.84
C VAL A 489 -17.73 1.78 16.71
N ALA A 490 -17.60 0.76 17.55
CA ALA A 490 -16.39 0.56 18.33
C ALA A 490 -15.20 0.26 17.41
N PHE A 491 -14.03 0.84 17.70
CA PHE A 491 -12.77 0.52 17.01
C PHE A 491 -12.38 -0.96 17.08
N LYS A 492 -12.99 -1.74 17.98
CA LYS A 492 -12.74 -3.17 18.13
C LYS A 492 -13.51 -4.03 17.14
N LEU A 493 -14.66 -3.55 16.63
CA LEU A 493 -15.47 -4.29 15.67
C LEU A 493 -14.68 -4.75 14.43
N PRO A 494 -13.90 -3.88 13.74
CA PRO A 494 -13.08 -4.34 12.63
C PRO A 494 -12.05 -5.39 13.04
N GLU A 495 -11.45 -5.29 14.23
CA GLU A 495 -10.50 -6.29 14.74
C GLU A 495 -11.20 -7.65 14.99
N TYR A 496 -12.45 -7.62 15.46
CA TYR A 496 -13.25 -8.82 15.70
C TYR A 496 -13.62 -9.52 14.39
N LEU A 497 -14.06 -8.74 13.39
CA LEU A 497 -14.37 -9.22 12.05
C LEU A 497 -13.12 -9.77 11.35
N LEU A 498 -11.99 -9.06 11.41
CA LEU A 498 -10.71 -9.51 10.84
C LEU A 498 -10.23 -10.84 11.44
N SER A 499 -10.53 -11.10 12.71
CA SER A 499 -10.22 -12.37 13.34
C SER A 499 -11.19 -13.50 12.97
N SER A 500 -12.29 -13.24 12.26
CA SER A 500 -13.37 -14.21 12.05
C SER A 500 -14.01 -14.63 13.39
N GLY A 501 -14.24 -13.66 14.29
CA GLY A 501 -14.82 -13.93 15.61
C GLY A 501 -16.34 -14.05 15.59
N ALA A 502 -16.89 -14.72 16.60
CA ALA A 502 -18.32 -14.69 16.89
C ALA A 502 -18.64 -13.44 17.72
N ILE A 503 -19.50 -12.57 17.22
CA ILE A 503 -19.65 -11.21 17.75
C ILE A 503 -21.01 -11.05 18.39
N VAL A 504 -21.02 -10.52 19.62
CA VAL A 504 -22.24 -10.07 20.31
C VAL A 504 -22.11 -8.59 20.68
N THR A 505 -23.13 -7.81 20.38
CA THR A 505 -23.10 -6.35 20.59
C THR A 505 -24.48 -5.75 20.76
N ASP A 506 -24.63 -4.54 21.31
CA ASP A 506 -25.89 -3.83 21.19
C ASP A 506 -26.15 -3.46 19.70
N PRO A 507 -27.40 -3.19 19.30
CA PRO A 507 -27.74 -2.92 17.91
C PRO A 507 -26.86 -1.82 17.28
N ILE A 508 -26.28 -2.13 16.12
CA ILE A 508 -25.42 -1.18 15.38
C ILE A 508 -26.31 -0.12 14.75
N ARG A 509 -26.17 1.13 15.19
CA ARG A 509 -27.04 2.25 14.77
C ARG A 509 -26.45 3.15 13.68
N ASN A 510 -25.13 3.11 13.47
CA ASN A 510 -24.45 3.88 12.44
C ASN A 510 -24.47 3.16 11.10
N GLU A 511 -24.48 3.94 10.03
CA GLU A 511 -24.48 3.40 8.68
C GLU A 511 -23.04 3.15 8.23
N LEU A 512 -22.84 1.95 7.68
CA LEU A 512 -21.56 1.52 7.15
C LEU A 512 -21.59 1.58 5.63
N SER A 513 -20.44 1.83 5.02
CA SER A 513 -20.26 1.74 3.55
C SER A 513 -20.73 0.40 2.99
N ARG A 514 -20.56 -0.67 3.77
CA ARG A 514 -21.13 -2.00 3.55
C ARG A 514 -21.84 -2.44 4.84
N PRO A 515 -23.18 -2.57 4.85
CA PRO A 515 -23.91 -2.95 6.06
C PRO A 515 -23.56 -4.35 6.55
N LEU A 516 -23.48 -4.52 7.88
CA LEU A 516 -23.46 -5.84 8.51
C LEU A 516 -24.88 -6.38 8.68
N ARG A 517 -25.05 -7.69 8.63
CA ARG A 517 -26.35 -8.35 8.81
C ARG A 517 -26.44 -8.97 10.21
N GLU A 518 -27.46 -8.60 10.97
CA GLU A 518 -27.77 -9.24 12.26
C GLU A 518 -28.11 -10.73 12.03
N GLY A 519 -27.70 -11.59 12.97
CA GLY A 519 -27.81 -13.05 12.85
C GLY A 519 -26.80 -13.70 11.90
N VAL A 520 -26.13 -12.91 11.06
CA VAL A 520 -25.10 -13.39 10.11
C VAL A 520 -23.71 -12.94 10.53
N ASN A 521 -23.50 -11.65 10.77
CA ASN A 521 -22.19 -11.09 11.12
C ASN A 521 -22.02 -10.85 12.63
N TYR A 522 -23.13 -10.57 13.30
CA TYR A 522 -23.17 -10.34 14.74
C TYR A 522 -24.55 -10.73 15.26
N ALA A 523 -24.66 -11.01 16.55
CA ALA A 523 -25.94 -11.12 17.24
C ALA A 523 -26.11 -9.92 18.18
N SER A 524 -27.31 -9.36 18.26
CA SER A 524 -27.58 -8.27 19.20
C SER A 524 -28.19 -8.72 20.52
N PHE A 525 -28.08 -7.84 21.52
CA PHE A 525 -28.80 -7.92 22.78
C PHE A 525 -29.49 -6.58 23.08
N GLY A 526 -30.72 -6.63 23.58
CA GLY A 526 -31.48 -5.49 24.09
C GLY A 526 -31.23 -5.23 25.58
N ASP A 527 -30.87 -6.27 26.34
CA ASP A 527 -30.53 -6.18 27.76
C ASP A 527 -29.37 -7.12 28.16
N LEU A 528 -28.98 -7.05 29.44
CA LEU A 528 -27.81 -7.79 29.94
C LEU A 528 -28.06 -9.29 30.15
N ASP A 529 -29.31 -9.72 30.28
CA ASP A 529 -29.65 -11.14 30.39
C ASP A 529 -29.65 -11.78 28.99
N GLU A 530 -30.13 -11.04 27.98
CA GLU A 530 -29.96 -11.39 26.57
C GLU A 530 -28.48 -11.46 26.17
N LEU A 531 -27.63 -10.52 26.62
CA LEU A 531 -26.18 -10.56 26.38
C LEU A 531 -25.59 -11.89 26.84
N ILE A 532 -25.93 -12.33 28.06
CA ILE A 532 -25.46 -13.63 28.60
C ILE A 532 -25.98 -14.78 27.74
N GLY A 533 -27.28 -14.83 27.46
CA GLY A 533 -27.90 -15.93 26.72
C GLY A 533 -27.40 -16.05 25.28
N VAL A 534 -27.13 -14.93 24.61
CA VAL A 534 -26.55 -14.90 23.26
C VAL A 534 -25.08 -15.33 23.32
N ALA A 535 -24.30 -14.82 24.28
CA ALA A 535 -22.90 -15.20 24.42
C ALA A 535 -22.74 -16.70 24.72
N ASP A 536 -23.54 -17.26 25.62
CA ASP A 536 -23.51 -18.68 25.98
C ASP A 536 -23.88 -19.57 24.77
N ARG A 537 -24.90 -19.16 24.00
CA ARG A 537 -25.27 -19.84 22.75
C ARG A 537 -24.12 -19.84 21.73
N LEU A 538 -23.42 -18.72 21.57
CA LEU A 538 -22.34 -18.57 20.60
C LEU A 538 -21.04 -19.28 21.03
N LEU A 539 -20.89 -19.66 22.31
CA LEU A 539 -19.80 -20.55 22.74
C LEU A 539 -19.91 -21.94 22.10
N ASN A 540 -21.11 -22.38 21.73
CA ASN A 540 -21.29 -23.58 20.94
C ASN A 540 -20.73 -23.36 19.52
N GLU A 541 -19.73 -24.17 19.14
CA GLU A 541 -19.05 -24.04 17.85
C GLU A 541 -20.01 -24.17 16.65
N ASN A 542 -21.02 -25.03 16.74
CA ASN A 542 -22.01 -25.18 15.66
C ASN A 542 -22.85 -23.90 15.48
N ALA A 543 -23.14 -23.19 16.56
CA ALA A 543 -23.89 -21.93 16.52
C ALA A 543 -23.05 -20.77 15.98
N SER A 544 -21.76 -20.72 16.28
CA SER A 544 -20.88 -19.62 15.85
C SER A 544 -20.22 -19.84 14.50
N LYS A 545 -20.08 -21.08 14.01
CA LYS A 545 -19.35 -21.42 12.77
C LYS A 545 -19.79 -20.61 11.56
N ALA A 546 -21.10 -20.51 11.32
CA ALA A 546 -21.65 -19.76 10.19
C ALA A 546 -21.29 -18.26 10.28
N MET A 547 -21.42 -17.68 11.48
CA MET A 547 -21.08 -16.28 11.73
C MET A 547 -19.59 -16.01 11.54
N ARG A 548 -18.72 -16.90 12.04
CA ARG A 548 -17.27 -16.79 11.85
C ARG A 548 -16.89 -16.83 10.37
N SER A 549 -17.49 -17.73 9.59
CA SER A 549 -17.28 -17.79 8.14
C SER A 549 -17.72 -16.50 7.45
N ALA A 550 -18.94 -16.03 7.74
CA ALA A 550 -19.46 -14.79 7.16
C ALA A 550 -18.60 -13.56 7.53
N ASN A 551 -18.04 -13.53 8.73
CA ASN A 551 -17.14 -12.48 9.17
C ASN A 551 -15.78 -12.53 8.47
N CYS A 552 -15.25 -13.72 8.21
CA CYS A 552 -14.05 -13.90 7.39
C CYS A 552 -14.27 -13.36 5.97
N ASP A 553 -15.39 -13.70 5.35
CA ASP A 553 -15.75 -13.27 3.99
C ASP A 553 -15.91 -11.74 3.93
N TYR A 554 -16.69 -11.18 4.86
CA TYR A 554 -16.87 -9.74 4.97
C TYR A 554 -15.54 -9.00 5.17
N ALA A 555 -14.70 -9.49 6.09
CA ALA A 555 -13.43 -8.85 6.38
C ALA A 555 -12.46 -8.91 5.19
N THR A 556 -12.45 -10.03 4.45
CA THR A 556 -11.65 -10.17 3.24
C THR A 556 -12.11 -9.22 2.14
N ALA A 557 -13.42 -9.10 1.94
CA ALA A 557 -14.01 -8.26 0.92
C ALA A 557 -13.95 -6.76 1.22
N HIS A 558 -13.99 -6.35 2.50
CA HIS A 558 -14.25 -4.96 2.86
C HIS A 558 -13.31 -4.35 3.91
N LEU A 559 -12.59 -5.16 4.70
CA LEU A 559 -11.78 -4.66 5.82
C LEU A 559 -10.28 -4.85 5.62
N THR A 560 -9.80 -5.49 4.56
CA THR A 560 -8.37 -5.41 4.23
C THR A 560 -7.99 -3.95 3.93
N PRO A 561 -6.75 -3.50 4.19
CA PRO A 561 -6.37 -2.11 3.96
C PRO A 561 -6.66 -1.62 2.55
N CYS A 562 -6.39 -2.44 1.52
CA CYS A 562 -6.70 -2.11 0.13
C CYS A 562 -8.22 -2.02 -0.10
N ALA A 563 -9.00 -2.98 0.42
CA ALA A 563 -10.46 -2.98 0.25
C ALA A 563 -11.14 -1.81 0.96
N ALA A 564 -10.69 -1.47 2.18
CA ALA A 564 -11.25 -0.37 2.96
C ALA A 564 -10.94 1.01 2.34
N VAL A 565 -9.78 1.16 1.70
CA VAL A 565 -9.32 2.44 1.12
C VAL A 565 -9.72 2.58 -0.36
N ALA A 566 -9.94 1.49 -1.10
CA ALA A 566 -10.32 1.53 -2.50
C ALA A 566 -11.48 2.51 -2.84
N PRO A 567 -12.59 2.55 -2.06
CA PRO A 567 -13.68 3.49 -2.32
C PRO A 567 -13.29 4.96 -2.24
N LEU A 568 -12.16 5.31 -1.61
CA LEU A 568 -11.67 6.69 -1.54
C LEU A 568 -11.01 7.15 -2.85
N VAL A 569 -10.58 6.21 -3.69
CA VAL A 569 -9.79 6.47 -4.91
C VAL A 569 -10.50 6.02 -6.18
N ASP A 570 -11.52 5.16 -6.05
CA ASP A 570 -12.35 4.71 -7.16
C ASP A 570 -13.45 5.77 -7.44
N HIS A 571 -13.30 6.50 -8.55
CA HIS A 571 -14.25 7.52 -9.03
C HIS A 571 -15.05 7.10 -10.27
N ARG A 572 -14.99 5.82 -10.63
CA ARG A 572 -15.81 5.25 -11.71
C ARG A 572 -17.27 5.10 -11.31
#